data_AF-A0A7X3XMB4-F1
#
_entry.id   AF-A0A7X3XMB4-F1
#
_cell.length_a   1.000
_cell.length_b   1.000
_cell.length_c   1.000
_cell.angle_alpha   90.00
_cell.angle_beta   90.00
_cell.angle_gamma   90.00
#
_symmetry.space_group_name_H-M   'P 1'
#
loop_
_entity.id
_entity.type
_entity.pdbx_description
1 polymer ?
#
loop_
_entity_poly.entity_id
_entity_poly.type
_entity_poly.pdbx_seq_one_letter_code
_entity_poly.pdbx_strand_id
1 'polypeptide(L)'
;MIGINFDTLLRTEVFISRISSALGDFRRLFTDYLAPFAYAEIDDIFETEGRGSWAAVDPIYAARKAVSHPGKGILEREGTYRNAATHPNHPGSLVEVSQTELVLGVRGTYFESTFGANYPGLHEAGNDDQNLSARPVYELIAAGERFEQRMGQLGEKWSREEIRKITPSR
;
A
#
# COMPACT_ATOMS: atom_id res chain seq x y z
N MET A 1 7.29 -54.95 10.16
CA MET A 1 7.89 -54.08 11.19
C MET A 1 8.35 -52.80 10.50
N ILE A 2 7.64 -51.68 10.68
CA ILE A 2 8.04 -50.40 10.06
C ILE A 2 9.12 -49.81 10.95
N GLY A 3 10.37 -50.00 10.59
CA GLY A 3 11.49 -49.34 11.27
C GLY A 3 11.47 -47.87 10.88
N ILE A 4 11.03 -47.00 11.79
CA ILE A 4 11.21 -45.55 11.61
C ILE A 4 12.70 -45.29 11.76
N ASN A 5 13.37 -44.97 10.65
CA ASN A 5 14.77 -44.60 10.65
C ASN A 5 14.91 -43.23 11.35
N PHE A 6 15.63 -43.18 12.47
CA PHE A 6 15.89 -41.94 13.23
C PHE A 6 16.47 -40.81 12.34
N ASP A 7 17.25 -41.16 11.32
CA ASP A 7 17.79 -40.21 10.34
C ASP A 7 16.68 -39.55 9.51
N THR A 8 15.61 -40.29 9.18
CA THR A 8 14.44 -39.74 8.47
C THR A 8 13.67 -38.74 9.35
N LEU A 9 13.53 -39.01 10.65
CA LEU A 9 12.88 -38.09 11.59
C LEU A 9 13.68 -36.80 11.75
N LEU A 10 14.99 -36.90 11.98
CA LEU A 10 15.87 -35.75 12.13
C LEU A 10 15.87 -34.86 10.87
N ARG A 11 15.94 -35.47 9.68
CA ARG A 11 15.84 -34.74 8.40
C ARG A 11 14.50 -34.03 8.23
N THR A 12 13.43 -34.65 8.69
CA THR A 12 12.08 -34.06 8.63
C THR A 12 11.97 -32.85 9.57
N GLU A 13 12.48 -32.95 10.79
CA GLU A 13 12.50 -31.83 11.75
C GLU A 13 13.31 -30.64 11.22
N VAL A 14 14.51 -30.90 10.70
CA VAL A 14 15.35 -29.85 10.10
C VAL A 14 14.65 -29.20 8.91
N PHE A 15 13.98 -29.98 8.07
CA PHE A 15 13.22 -29.46 6.94
C PHE A 15 12.04 -28.58 7.37
N ILE A 16 11.24 -29.04 8.34
CA ILE A 16 10.11 -28.25 8.89
C ILE A 16 10.60 -26.97 9.55
N SER A 17 11.70 -27.05 10.32
CA SER A 17 12.31 -25.87 10.96
C SER A 17 12.74 -24.82 9.93
N ARG A 18 13.32 -25.25 8.81
CA ARG A 18 13.69 -24.36 7.70
C ARG A 18 12.47 -23.71 7.05
N ILE A 19 11.40 -24.46 6.79
CA ILE A 19 10.15 -23.90 6.25
C ILE A 19 9.56 -22.88 7.22
N SER A 20 9.44 -23.23 8.50
CA SER A 20 8.91 -22.33 9.52
C SER A 20 9.71 -21.04 9.62
N SER A 21 11.04 -21.14 9.59
CA SER A 21 11.93 -19.98 9.64
C SER A 21 11.78 -19.10 8.40
N ALA A 22 11.65 -19.70 7.21
CA ALA A 22 11.45 -18.95 5.96
C ALA A 22 10.07 -18.28 5.90
N LEU A 23 9.04 -18.93 6.44
CA LEU A 23 7.69 -18.37 6.50
C LEU A 23 7.49 -17.38 7.66
N GLY A 24 8.45 -17.28 8.59
CA GLY A 24 8.42 -16.34 9.71
C GLY A 24 8.95 -14.93 9.39
N ASP A 25 9.56 -14.74 8.21
CA ASP A 25 10.07 -13.44 7.76
C ASP A 25 9.29 -12.94 6.55
N PHE A 26 8.30 -12.09 6.79
CA PHE A 26 7.42 -11.55 5.76
C PHE A 26 8.02 -10.37 4.98
N ARG A 27 9.24 -9.91 5.28
CA ARG A 27 9.84 -8.76 4.60
C ARG A 27 9.78 -8.89 3.08
N ARG A 28 10.06 -10.08 2.54
CA ARG A 28 9.99 -10.33 1.10
C ARG A 28 8.56 -10.34 0.55
N LEU A 29 7.60 -10.89 1.31
CA LEU A 29 6.19 -10.78 0.96
C LEU A 29 5.80 -9.31 0.85
N PHE A 30 6.20 -8.49 1.81
CA PHE A 30 5.90 -7.08 1.86
C PHE A 30 6.55 -6.30 0.71
N THR A 31 7.86 -6.45 0.49
CA THR A 31 8.60 -5.65 -0.50
C THR A 31 8.31 -6.06 -1.94
N ASP A 32 8.19 -7.35 -2.21
CA ASP A 32 8.17 -7.86 -3.59
C ASP A 32 6.74 -8.03 -4.10
N TYR A 33 5.75 -8.13 -3.20
CA TYR A 33 4.38 -8.44 -3.56
C TYR A 33 3.38 -7.39 -3.05
N LEU A 34 3.31 -7.17 -1.75
CA LEU A 34 2.20 -6.38 -1.17
C LEU A 34 2.39 -4.88 -1.41
N ALA A 35 3.58 -4.33 -1.20
CA ALA A 35 3.82 -2.90 -1.41
C ALA A 35 3.64 -2.47 -2.88
N PRO A 36 4.20 -3.17 -3.89
CA PRO A 36 3.93 -2.83 -5.29
C PRO A 36 2.45 -2.90 -5.67
N PHE A 37 1.72 -3.88 -5.14
CA PHE A 37 0.27 -3.99 -5.34
C PHE A 37 -0.48 -2.82 -4.71
N ALA A 38 -0.17 -2.49 -3.44
CA ALA A 38 -0.79 -1.37 -2.74
C ALA A 38 -0.55 -0.04 -3.47
N TYR A 39 0.68 0.22 -3.94
CA TYR A 39 0.99 1.42 -4.72
C TYR A 39 0.19 1.49 -6.02
N ALA A 40 0.03 0.37 -6.72
CA ALA A 40 -0.77 0.33 -7.95
C ALA A 40 -2.26 0.59 -7.69
N GLU A 41 -2.82 0.06 -6.60
CA GLU A 41 -4.22 0.33 -6.24
C GLU A 41 -4.41 1.79 -5.81
N ILE A 42 -3.46 2.38 -5.06
CA ILE A 42 -3.47 3.81 -4.73
C ILE A 42 -3.41 4.65 -6.01
N ASP A 43 -2.56 4.27 -6.96
CA ASP A 43 -2.43 4.99 -8.23
C ASP A 43 -3.75 4.96 -9.03
N ASP A 44 -4.42 3.80 -9.13
CA ASP A 44 -5.75 3.67 -9.75
C ASP A 44 -6.79 4.56 -9.07
N ILE A 45 -6.75 4.70 -7.73
CA ILE A 45 -7.65 5.60 -7.00
C ILE A 45 -7.44 7.06 -7.43
N PHE A 46 -6.20 7.51 -7.59
CA PHE A 46 -5.94 8.88 -8.10
C PHE A 46 -6.41 9.04 -9.54
N GLU A 47 -6.13 8.06 -10.42
CA GLU A 47 -6.51 8.13 -11.83
C GLU A 47 -8.03 8.12 -12.05
N THR A 48 -8.75 7.40 -11.20
CA THR A 48 -10.21 7.23 -11.30
C THR A 48 -11.01 8.15 -10.38
N GLU A 49 -10.33 9.01 -9.62
CA GLU A 49 -10.91 9.80 -8.52
C GLU A 49 -11.74 8.93 -7.55
N GLY A 50 -11.22 7.76 -7.21
CA GLY A 50 -11.86 6.80 -6.30
C GLY A 50 -13.09 6.07 -6.88
N ARG A 51 -13.27 6.05 -8.21
CA ARG A 51 -14.42 5.43 -8.90
C ARG A 51 -15.79 5.87 -8.33
N GLY A 52 -15.89 7.15 -7.93
CA GLY A 52 -17.10 7.70 -7.32
C GLY A 52 -17.24 7.49 -5.81
N SER A 53 -16.25 6.85 -5.16
CA SER A 53 -16.18 6.76 -3.69
C SER A 53 -15.82 8.10 -3.05
N TRP A 54 -15.10 8.95 -3.78
CA TRP A 54 -14.89 10.33 -3.36
C TRP A 54 -16.11 11.19 -3.66
N ALA A 55 -16.46 12.06 -2.73
CA ALA A 55 -17.47 13.09 -2.96
C ALA A 55 -17.12 13.88 -4.24
N ALA A 56 -18.15 14.25 -5.02
CA ALA A 56 -17.94 15.08 -6.21
C ALA A 56 -17.22 16.39 -5.84
N VAL A 57 -16.45 16.94 -6.79
CA VAL A 57 -15.79 18.23 -6.57
C VAL A 57 -16.84 19.32 -6.54
N ASP A 58 -16.77 20.21 -5.55
CA ASP A 58 -17.58 21.43 -5.57
C ASP A 58 -17.34 22.19 -6.90
N PRO A 59 -18.40 22.58 -7.64
CA PRO A 59 -18.24 23.21 -8.95
C PRO A 59 -17.41 24.50 -8.94
N ILE A 60 -17.48 25.30 -7.86
CA ILE A 60 -16.73 26.55 -7.75
C ILE A 60 -15.25 26.25 -7.59
N TYR A 61 -14.91 25.27 -6.75
CA TYR A 61 -13.55 24.79 -6.61
C TYR A 61 -13.01 24.21 -7.91
N ALA A 62 -13.79 23.35 -8.57
CA ALA A 62 -13.42 22.76 -9.85
C ALA A 62 -13.12 23.84 -10.90
N ALA A 63 -13.97 24.88 -10.99
CA ALA A 63 -13.75 26.00 -11.92
C ALA A 63 -12.46 26.79 -11.59
N ARG A 64 -12.23 27.13 -10.31
CA ARG A 64 -11.00 27.82 -9.88
C ARG A 64 -9.75 26.98 -10.15
N LYS A 65 -9.84 25.68 -9.93
CA LYS A 65 -8.76 24.75 -10.17
C LYS A 65 -8.49 24.57 -11.67
N ALA A 66 -9.52 24.47 -12.50
CA ALA A 66 -9.37 24.36 -13.94
C ALA A 66 -8.62 25.55 -14.56
N VAL A 67 -8.78 26.75 -13.99
CA VAL A 67 -8.03 27.96 -14.41
C VAL A 67 -6.59 27.93 -13.88
N SER A 68 -6.40 27.60 -12.60
CA SER A 68 -5.08 27.69 -11.96
C SER A 68 -4.16 26.48 -12.21
N HIS A 69 -4.73 25.31 -12.47
CA HIS A 69 -4.05 24.01 -12.62
C HIS A 69 -4.80 23.14 -13.66
N PRO A 70 -4.78 23.51 -14.94
CA PRO A 70 -5.55 22.83 -15.98
C PRO A 70 -5.16 21.35 -16.13
N GLY A 71 -6.17 20.47 -16.21
CA GLY A 71 -5.98 19.03 -16.43
C GLY A 71 -5.51 18.23 -15.20
N LYS A 72 -5.52 18.83 -14.00
CA LYS A 72 -5.07 18.19 -12.75
C LYS A 72 -6.24 17.81 -11.84
N GLY A 73 -6.29 16.54 -11.41
CA GLY A 73 -7.26 16.03 -10.42
C GLY A 73 -7.08 16.68 -9.04
N ILE A 74 -8.05 16.54 -8.12
CA ILE A 74 -8.16 17.38 -6.90
C ILE A 74 -6.92 17.38 -5.96
N LEU A 75 -6.20 16.26 -5.83
CA LEU A 75 -4.97 16.17 -5.05
C LEU A 75 -3.69 16.36 -5.88
N GLU A 76 -3.83 16.48 -7.20
CA GLU A 76 -2.71 16.55 -8.14
C GLU A 76 -2.33 18.00 -8.51
N ARG A 77 -2.42 18.95 -7.57
CA ARG A 77 -1.98 20.34 -7.85
C ARG A 77 -0.57 20.37 -8.44
N GLU A 78 0.34 19.66 -7.78
CA GLU A 78 1.73 19.44 -8.22
C GLU A 78 2.05 17.94 -8.37
N GLY A 79 1.07 17.07 -8.09
CA GLY A 79 1.26 15.61 -8.03
C GLY A 79 2.03 15.12 -6.80
N THR A 80 2.53 16.01 -5.94
CA THR A 80 3.36 15.68 -4.77
C THR A 80 2.70 14.69 -3.81
N TYR A 81 1.38 14.79 -3.59
CA TYR A 81 0.68 13.85 -2.72
C TYR A 81 0.56 12.45 -3.32
N ARG A 82 0.15 12.36 -4.61
CA ARG A 82 0.17 11.09 -5.36
C ARG A 82 1.56 10.48 -5.33
N ASN A 83 2.60 11.26 -5.63
CA ASN A 83 3.99 10.80 -5.59
C ASN A 83 4.41 10.32 -4.20
N ALA A 84 4.03 11.02 -3.13
CA ALA A 84 4.30 10.57 -1.77
C ALA A 84 3.60 9.24 -1.42
N ALA A 85 2.39 9.04 -1.95
CA ALA A 85 1.57 7.86 -1.70
C ALA A 85 1.96 6.64 -2.56
N THR A 86 2.53 6.86 -3.76
CA THR A 86 2.83 5.78 -4.73
C THR A 86 4.32 5.51 -4.94
N HIS A 87 5.22 6.41 -4.49
CA HIS A 87 6.66 6.25 -4.67
C HIS A 87 7.39 6.11 -3.32
N PRO A 88 7.96 4.94 -2.99
CA PRO A 88 8.56 4.66 -1.68
C PRO A 88 9.75 5.57 -1.34
N ASN A 89 10.43 6.10 -2.36
CA ASN A 89 11.61 6.95 -2.19
C ASN A 89 11.25 8.45 -2.09
N HIS A 90 9.97 8.81 -2.16
CA HIS A 90 9.56 10.20 -2.03
C HIS A 90 9.76 10.67 -0.58
N PRO A 91 10.27 11.89 -0.32
CA PRO A 91 10.52 12.36 1.06
C PRO A 91 9.27 12.36 1.96
N GLY A 92 8.10 12.60 1.36
CA GLY A 92 6.80 12.51 2.02
C GLY A 92 6.23 11.10 2.17
N SER A 93 6.88 10.05 1.64
CA SER A 93 6.40 8.67 1.78
C SER A 93 6.75 8.09 3.15
N LEU A 94 5.83 7.34 3.74
CA LEU A 94 6.04 6.53 4.94
C LEU A 94 6.05 5.06 4.54
N VAL A 95 7.20 4.40 4.69
CA VAL A 95 7.37 2.98 4.40
C VAL A 95 8.19 2.37 5.53
N GLU A 96 7.57 1.53 6.33
CA GLU A 96 8.25 0.78 7.38
C GLU A 96 8.00 -0.71 7.18
N VAL A 97 9.08 -1.49 7.15
CA VAL A 97 9.02 -2.93 6.89
C VAL A 97 9.76 -3.65 8.01
N SER A 98 9.02 -4.48 8.75
CA SER A 98 9.57 -5.38 9.76
C SER A 98 9.38 -6.84 9.33
N GLN A 99 9.82 -7.79 10.16
CA GLN A 99 9.61 -9.21 9.90
C GLN A 99 8.13 -9.60 9.82
N THR A 100 7.25 -8.86 10.50
CA THR A 100 5.84 -9.22 10.66
C THR A 100 4.87 -8.12 10.27
N GLU A 101 5.36 -6.94 9.91
CA GLU A 101 4.53 -5.77 9.64
C GLU A 101 5.03 -4.97 8.42
N LEU A 102 4.08 -4.44 7.66
CA LEU A 102 4.28 -3.45 6.61
C LEU A 102 3.40 -2.24 6.92
N VAL A 103 4.01 -1.08 7.10
CA VAL A 103 3.32 0.21 7.21
C VAL A 103 3.58 1.00 5.95
N LEU A 104 2.51 1.39 5.26
CA LEU A 104 2.53 2.29 4.10
C LEU A 104 1.70 3.53 4.41
N GLY A 105 2.15 4.69 3.95
CA GLY A 105 1.37 5.91 4.11
C GLY A 105 2.10 7.16 3.61
N VAL A 106 1.57 8.31 4.03
CA VAL A 106 2.10 9.62 3.67
C VAL A 106 2.37 10.43 4.94
N ARG A 107 3.55 11.04 5.05
CA ARG A 107 3.96 11.89 6.18
C ARG A 107 3.29 13.25 6.09
N GLY A 108 2.26 13.51 6.90
CA GLY A 108 1.59 14.82 6.94
C GLY A 108 2.54 15.99 7.25
N THR A 109 3.52 15.78 8.14
CA THR A 109 4.54 16.77 8.52
C THR A 109 5.41 17.24 7.35
N TYR A 110 5.60 16.39 6.32
CA TYR A 110 6.31 16.79 5.10
C TYR A 110 5.55 17.89 4.35
N PHE A 111 4.23 17.80 4.28
CA PHE A 111 3.40 18.79 3.58
C PHE A 111 3.32 20.10 4.36
N GLU A 112 3.16 20.03 5.68
CA GLU A 112 3.18 21.20 6.56
C GLU A 112 4.49 21.98 6.44
N SER A 113 5.63 21.29 6.48
CA SER A 113 6.95 21.93 6.38
C SER A 113 7.27 22.45 4.97
N THR A 114 6.85 21.75 3.92
CA THR A 114 7.15 22.13 2.53
C THR A 114 6.25 23.25 2.01
N PHE A 115 4.97 23.23 2.39
CA PHE A 115 3.95 24.11 1.82
C PHE A 115 3.32 25.07 2.83
N GLY A 116 3.70 25.00 4.11
CA GLY A 116 3.10 25.80 5.18
C GLY A 116 1.67 25.38 5.54
N ALA A 117 1.19 24.26 5.00
CA ALA A 117 -0.17 23.74 5.23
C ALA A 117 -0.22 22.22 5.05
N ASN A 118 -1.02 21.55 5.89
CA ASN A 118 -1.36 20.14 5.73
C ASN A 118 -2.44 19.97 4.66
N TYR A 119 -2.06 20.13 3.38
CA TYR A 119 -2.99 20.04 2.26
C TYR A 119 -3.83 18.75 2.23
N PRO A 120 -3.28 17.56 2.55
CA PRO A 120 -4.09 16.35 2.72
C PRO A 120 -5.11 16.48 3.84
N GLY A 121 -4.71 16.94 5.03
CA GLY A 121 -5.64 17.17 6.15
C GLY A 121 -6.78 18.13 5.81
N LEU A 122 -6.52 19.16 4.99
CA LEU A 122 -7.55 20.07 4.50
C LEU A 122 -8.53 19.38 3.54
N HIS A 123 -8.06 18.43 2.72
CA HIS A 123 -8.95 17.64 1.86
C HIS A 123 -9.77 16.63 2.67
N GLU A 124 -9.17 16.04 3.70
CA GLU A 124 -9.86 15.16 4.66
C GLU A 124 -11.03 15.88 5.33
N ALA A 125 -10.76 17.05 5.90
CA ALA A 125 -11.75 17.83 6.64
C ALA A 125 -12.75 18.56 5.72
N GLY A 126 -12.34 18.90 4.50
CA GLY A 126 -13.04 19.91 3.69
C GLY A 126 -12.93 21.30 4.30
N ASN A 127 -13.82 22.21 3.92
CA ASN A 127 -13.94 23.52 4.58
C ASN A 127 -15.39 24.01 4.71
N ASP A 128 -15.61 24.84 5.73
CA ASP A 128 -16.93 25.42 6.04
C ASP A 128 -17.36 26.48 5.02
N ASP A 129 -16.40 27.07 4.29
CA ASP A 129 -16.65 28.00 3.18
C ASP A 129 -17.27 27.31 1.94
N GLN A 130 -17.64 26.03 2.05
CA GLN A 130 -18.33 25.18 1.07
C GLN A 130 -17.62 25.03 -0.28
N ASN A 131 -16.35 25.44 -0.37
CA ASN A 131 -15.58 25.34 -1.61
C ASN A 131 -14.58 24.19 -1.57
N LEU A 132 -14.58 23.33 -0.56
CA LEU A 132 -13.85 22.09 -0.56
C LEU A 132 -14.65 21.03 0.21
N SER A 133 -15.22 20.07 -0.50
CA SER A 133 -15.87 18.92 0.14
C SER A 133 -14.83 18.00 0.79
N ALA A 134 -15.16 17.51 1.99
CA ALA A 134 -14.38 16.48 2.68
C ALA A 134 -14.23 15.21 1.83
N ARG A 135 -13.04 14.60 1.86
CA ARG A 135 -12.70 13.39 1.10
C ARG A 135 -11.75 12.50 1.90
N PRO A 136 -11.95 11.18 1.92
CA PRO A 136 -11.02 10.28 2.59
C PRO A 136 -9.70 10.22 1.81
N VAL A 137 -8.69 10.93 2.30
CA VAL A 137 -7.34 10.96 1.75
C VAL A 137 -6.35 10.15 2.58
N TYR A 138 -6.60 9.94 3.87
CA TYR A 138 -5.73 9.09 4.69
C TYR A 138 -6.03 7.60 4.52
N GLU A 139 -7.29 7.24 4.29
CA GLU A 139 -7.74 5.87 4.03
C GLU A 139 -7.97 5.65 2.53
N LEU A 140 -6.92 5.81 1.72
CA LEU A 140 -7.02 5.66 0.27
C LEU A 140 -7.49 4.25 -0.12
N ILE A 141 -6.87 3.23 0.47
CA ILE A 141 -7.27 1.84 0.27
C ILE A 141 -8.25 1.45 1.37
N ALA A 142 -9.52 1.31 1.01
CA ALA A 142 -10.45 0.52 1.81
C ALA A 142 -10.21 -0.96 1.52
N ALA A 143 -9.97 -1.77 2.55
CA ALA A 143 -9.84 -3.23 2.42
C ALA A 143 -11.20 -3.84 2.03
N GLY A 144 -11.52 -3.82 0.74
CA GLY A 144 -12.67 -4.50 0.17
C GLY A 144 -12.34 -5.96 -0.18
N GLU A 145 -13.38 -6.76 -0.44
CA GLU A 145 -13.26 -8.19 -0.75
C GLU A 145 -12.23 -8.48 -1.86
N ARG A 146 -12.21 -7.67 -2.93
CA ARG A 146 -11.22 -7.81 -4.02
C ARG A 146 -9.78 -7.61 -3.53
N PHE A 147 -9.55 -6.61 -2.68
CA PHE A 147 -8.23 -6.32 -2.15
C PHE A 147 -7.75 -7.47 -1.26
N GLU A 148 -8.60 -7.92 -0.34
CA GLU A 148 -8.31 -9.06 0.55
C GLU A 148 -8.04 -10.35 -0.24
N GLN A 149 -8.87 -10.66 -1.24
CA GLN A 149 -8.68 -11.82 -2.10
C GLN A 149 -7.32 -11.75 -2.82
N ARG A 150 -6.95 -10.57 -3.33
CA ARG A 150 -5.67 -10.38 -4.02
C ARG A 150 -4.49 -10.53 -3.08
N MET A 151 -4.57 -9.97 -1.87
CA MET A 151 -3.57 -10.13 -0.82
C MET A 151 -3.36 -11.61 -0.48
N GLY A 152 -4.45 -12.38 -0.33
CA GLY A 152 -4.40 -13.82 -0.12
C GLY A 152 -3.67 -14.56 -1.24
N GLN A 153 -3.99 -14.25 -2.50
CA GLN A 153 -3.31 -14.86 -3.67
C GLN A 153 -1.80 -14.54 -3.70
N LEU A 154 -1.40 -13.31 -3.34
CA LEU A 154 -0.01 -12.90 -3.28
C LEU A 154 0.75 -13.62 -2.15
N GLY A 155 0.12 -13.76 -0.98
CA GLY A 155 0.66 -14.54 0.14
C GLY A 155 0.84 -16.02 -0.21
N GLU A 156 -0.16 -16.62 -0.87
CA GLU A 156 -0.08 -17.99 -1.35
C GLU A 156 1.05 -18.17 -2.37
N LYS A 157 1.17 -17.25 -3.34
CA LYS A 157 2.27 -17.27 -4.31
C LYS A 157 3.64 -17.19 -3.62
N TRP A 158 3.82 -16.24 -2.71
CA TRP A 158 5.07 -16.06 -1.97
C TRP A 158 5.43 -17.32 -1.16
N SER A 159 4.49 -17.88 -0.39
CA SER A 159 4.75 -19.08 0.43
C SER A 159 5.17 -20.28 -0.41
N ARG A 160 4.53 -20.51 -1.57
CA ARG A 160 4.93 -21.55 -2.52
C ARG A 160 6.35 -21.34 -3.03
N GLU A 161 6.76 -20.11 -3.30
CA GLU A 161 8.12 -19.80 -3.75
C GLU A 161 9.16 -20.00 -2.65
N GLU A 162 8.89 -19.60 -1.41
CA GLU A 162 9.81 -19.83 -0.29
C GLU A 162 9.99 -21.33 0.01
N ILE A 163 8.90 -22.11 -0.03
CA ILE A 163 8.99 -23.58 0.11
C ILE A 163 9.81 -24.21 -1.02
N ARG A 164 9.66 -23.73 -2.26
CA ARG A 164 10.42 -24.22 -3.41
C ARG A 164 11.92 -23.99 -3.26
N LYS A 165 12.35 -22.86 -2.70
CA LYS A 165 13.79 -22.60 -2.46
C LYS A 165 14.44 -23.59 -1.50
N ILE A 166 13.66 -24.15 -0.58
CA ILE A 166 14.13 -25.10 0.43
C ILE A 166 14.09 -26.54 -0.11
N THR A 167 13.17 -26.82 -1.03
CA THR A 167 12.99 -28.14 -1.63
C THR A 167 13.98 -28.33 -2.79
N PRO A 168 14.91 -29.29 -2.72
CA PRO A 168 15.84 -29.53 -3.83
C PRO A 168 15.08 -29.96 -5.09
N SER A 169 15.39 -29.33 -6.22
CA SER A 169 14.95 -29.75 -7.55
C SER A 169 15.36 -31.21 -7.76
N ARG A 170 14.38 -32.11 -7.91
CA ARG A 170 14.63 -33.50 -8.29
C ARG A 170 14.85 -33.63 -9.77
#